data_AF-A0A7S0E1F3-F1
#
_entry.id   AF-A0A7S0E1F3-F1
#
_cell.length_a   1.000
_cell.length_b   1.000
_cell.length_c   1.000
_cell.angle_alpha   90.00
_cell.angle_beta   90.00
_cell.angle_gamma   90.00
#
_symmetry.space_group_name_H-M   'P 1'
#
loop_
_entity.id
_entity.type
_entity.pdbx_description
1 polymer ?
#
loop_
_entity_poly.entity_id
_entity_poly.type
_entity_poly.pdbx_seq_one_letter_code
_entity_poly.pdbx_strand_id
1 'polypeptide(L)'
;SPPPPSPSPPPPSPSPPPPSPSPPSPSPPPAWQTEVTLVMTVPGTVKTIDSANFIEQLAVSIGVEPASITLNVTPAGERVVAIIQVVEYQNATDVTACVQLLSSNITAFLSLALNVTVERVASPTVSVRAVFAPSPPPPSPPPPSP
;
A
#
# COMPACT_ATOMS: atom_id res chain seq x y z
N SER A 1 2.83 -46.77 -80.58
CA SER A 1 2.15 -46.36 -79.34
C SER A 1 2.74 -45.03 -78.87
N PRO A 2 1.92 -44.01 -78.54
CA PRO A 2 2.44 -42.77 -77.97
C PRO A 2 2.93 -42.99 -76.52
N PRO A 3 3.89 -42.17 -76.03
CA PRO A 3 4.33 -42.23 -74.64
C PRO A 3 3.18 -41.81 -73.69
N PRO A 4 3.14 -42.38 -72.48
CA PRO A 4 2.14 -41.99 -71.49
C PRO A 4 2.32 -40.50 -71.11
N PRO A 5 1.22 -39.79 -70.80
CA PRO A 5 1.30 -38.41 -70.32
C PRO A 5 2.09 -38.35 -69.01
N SER A 6 2.89 -37.29 -68.86
CA SER A 6 3.63 -37.04 -67.61
C SER A 6 2.66 -36.89 -66.43
N PRO A 7 3.03 -37.43 -65.25
CA PRO A 7 2.23 -37.23 -64.04
C PRO A 7 2.18 -35.74 -63.69
N SER A 8 1.02 -35.29 -63.22
CA SER A 8 0.85 -33.92 -62.71
C SER A 8 1.70 -33.70 -61.45
N PRO A 9 2.20 -32.48 -61.22
CA PRO A 9 2.91 -32.16 -59.98
C PRO A 9 1.99 -32.34 -58.77
N PRO A 10 2.55 -32.70 -57.61
CA PRO A 10 1.78 -32.78 -56.38
C PRO A 10 1.22 -31.39 -56.01
N PRO A 11 0.05 -31.33 -55.34
CA PRO A 11 -0.50 -30.07 -54.85
C PRO A 11 0.46 -29.43 -53.82
N PRO A 12 0.44 -28.08 -53.70
CA PRO A 12 1.22 -27.39 -52.68
C PRO A 12 0.79 -27.85 -51.28
N SER A 13 1.76 -27.99 -50.38
CA SER A 13 1.48 -28.31 -48.99
C SER A 13 0.62 -27.23 -48.32
N PRO A 14 -0.31 -27.60 -47.44
CA PRO A 14 -1.09 -26.62 -46.68
C PRO A 14 -0.18 -25.78 -45.78
N SER A 15 -0.53 -24.50 -45.61
CA SER A 15 0.16 -23.62 -44.67
C SER A 15 0.09 -24.18 -43.24
N PRO A 16 1.15 -24.01 -42.44
CA PRO A 16 1.12 -24.40 -41.04
C PRO A 16 0.03 -23.61 -40.30
N PRO A 17 -0.60 -24.21 -39.26
CA PRO A 17 -1.53 -23.48 -38.42
C PRO A 17 -0.84 -22.30 -37.72
N PRO A 18 -1.58 -21.22 -37.40
CA PRO A 18 -1.02 -20.11 -36.63
C PRO A 18 -0.53 -20.59 -35.26
N PRO A 19 0.50 -19.96 -34.70
CA PRO A 19 0.97 -20.28 -33.36
C PRO A 19 -0.15 -20.06 -32.33
N SER A 20 -0.24 -20.95 -31.35
CA SER A 20 -1.18 -20.80 -30.24
C SER A 20 -0.91 -19.50 -29.47
N PRO A 21 -1.96 -18.82 -28.95
CA PRO A 21 -1.78 -17.64 -28.12
C PRO A 21 -0.99 -17.99 -26.85
N SER A 22 -0.12 -17.08 -26.41
CA SER A 22 0.60 -17.22 -25.16
C SER A 22 -0.38 -17.25 -23.97
N PRO A 23 -0.10 -18.02 -22.91
CA PRO A 23 -0.92 -18.00 -21.70
C PRO A 23 -0.86 -16.60 -21.04
N PRO A 24 -1.91 -16.20 -20.31
CA PRO A 24 -1.91 -14.94 -19.57
C PRO A 24 -0.81 -14.93 -18.51
N SER A 25 -0.22 -13.76 -18.27
CA SER A 25 0.76 -13.58 -17.20
C SER A 25 0.12 -13.80 -15.81
N PRO A 26 0.85 -14.38 -14.86
CA PRO A 26 0.35 -14.55 -13.50
C PRO A 26 0.16 -13.19 -12.82
N SER A 27 -0.88 -13.08 -11.98
CA SER A 27 -1.09 -11.91 -11.13
C SER A 27 0.03 -11.78 -10.09
N PRO A 28 0.47 -10.56 -9.77
CA PRO A 28 1.43 -10.34 -8.69
C PRO A 28 0.84 -10.76 -7.34
N PRO A 29 1.67 -11.25 -6.39
CA PRO A 29 1.22 -11.58 -5.04
C PRO A 29 0.75 -10.31 -4.29
N PRO A 30 -0.14 -10.47 -3.30
CA PRO A 30 -0.57 -9.34 -2.46
C PRO A 30 0.60 -8.82 -1.62
N ALA A 31 0.68 -7.50 -1.48
CA ALA A 31 1.52 -6.84 -0.48
C ALA A 31 0.75 -6.72 0.83
N TRP A 32 1.41 -6.93 1.97
CA TRP A 32 0.79 -6.76 3.29
C TRP A 32 1.08 -5.36 3.81
N GLN A 33 0.04 -4.66 4.25
CA GLN A 33 0.15 -3.35 4.88
C GLN A 33 -0.45 -3.41 6.28
N THR A 34 0.30 -2.89 7.26
CA THR A 34 -0.18 -2.76 8.63
C THR A 34 -0.63 -1.33 8.87
N GLU A 35 -1.82 -1.17 9.42
CA GLU A 35 -2.39 0.11 9.80
C GLU A 35 -2.54 0.16 11.33
N VAL A 36 -1.88 1.13 11.95
CA VAL A 36 -1.97 1.40 13.39
C VAL A 36 -2.79 2.66 13.59
N THR A 37 -3.94 2.53 14.22
CA THR A 37 -4.83 3.65 14.53
C THR A 37 -4.63 4.07 15.97
N LEU A 38 -4.23 5.33 16.16
CA LEU A 38 -4.10 5.99 17.46
C LEU A 38 -5.20 7.04 17.60
N VAL A 39 -5.97 6.94 18.68
CA VAL A 39 -7.06 7.88 18.97
C VAL A 39 -6.78 8.60 20.27
N MET A 40 -6.79 9.93 20.21
CA MET A 40 -6.56 10.78 21.37
C MET A 40 -7.63 11.87 21.47
N THR A 41 -7.84 12.34 22.69
CA THR A 41 -8.76 13.41 23.02
C THR A 41 -7.96 14.55 23.66
N VAL A 42 -8.07 15.73 23.06
CA VAL A 42 -7.31 16.93 23.44
C VAL A 42 -8.31 18.02 23.79
N PRO A 43 -8.36 18.50 25.04
CA PRO A 43 -9.29 19.53 25.44
C PRO A 43 -8.89 20.88 24.84
N GLY A 44 -9.86 21.61 24.27
CA GLY A 44 -9.67 22.96 23.75
C GLY A 44 -9.85 23.14 22.24
N THR A 45 -9.88 24.41 21.84
CA THR A 45 -10.21 24.81 20.48
C THR A 45 -9.14 24.32 19.49
N VAL A 46 -9.53 23.44 18.58
CA VAL A 46 -8.79 22.84 17.45
C VAL A 46 -7.99 23.81 16.57
N LYS A 47 -8.11 25.12 16.81
CA LYS A 47 -7.50 26.19 16.03
C LYS A 47 -5.98 26.32 16.24
N THR A 48 -5.37 25.54 17.14
CA THR A 48 -3.94 25.62 17.47
C THR A 48 -3.15 24.32 17.26
N ILE A 49 -3.78 23.23 16.79
CA ILE A 49 -3.04 21.99 16.52
C ILE A 49 -2.33 22.12 15.18
N ASP A 50 -1.02 22.35 15.24
CA ASP A 50 -0.14 22.24 14.07
C ASP A 50 -0.04 20.77 13.68
N SER A 51 -0.87 20.39 12.71
CA SER A 51 -0.96 19.02 12.22
C SER A 51 0.34 18.55 11.56
N ALA A 52 1.11 19.47 10.95
CA ALA A 52 2.38 19.13 10.32
C ALA A 52 3.44 18.84 11.39
N ASN A 53 3.56 19.69 12.40
CA ASN A 53 4.47 19.48 13.53
C ASN A 53 4.10 18.20 14.33
N PHE A 54 2.80 17.97 14.54
CA PHE A 54 2.31 16.73 15.16
C PHE A 54 2.80 15.49 14.40
N ILE A 55 2.64 15.50 13.08
CA ILE A 55 3.04 14.39 12.21
C ILE A 55 4.56 14.20 12.26
N GLU A 56 5.36 15.27 12.19
CA GLU A 56 6.82 15.20 12.25
C GLU A 56 7.33 14.61 13.57
N GLN A 57 6.81 15.10 14.70
CA GLN A 57 7.23 14.62 16.02
C GLN A 57 6.79 13.18 16.26
N LEU A 58 5.56 12.83 15.85
CA LEU A 58 5.08 11.45 15.93
C LEU A 58 5.97 10.53 15.08
N ALA A 59 6.26 10.93 13.85
CA ALA A 59 7.11 10.20 12.91
C ALA A 59 8.51 9.93 13.47
N VAL A 60 9.17 10.95 14.03
CA VAL A 60 10.49 10.81 14.68
C VAL A 60 10.45 9.80 15.83
N SER A 61 9.40 9.84 16.66
CA SER A 61 9.30 9.00 17.85
C SER A 61 8.96 7.55 17.59
N ILE A 62 8.27 7.25 16.49
CA ILE A 62 7.98 5.87 16.08
C ILE A 62 8.90 5.39 14.95
N GLY A 63 9.85 6.23 14.49
CA GLY A 63 10.81 5.88 13.45
C GLY A 63 10.19 5.65 12.07
N VAL A 64 9.08 6.31 11.74
CA VAL A 64 8.45 6.21 10.40
C VAL A 64 8.62 7.51 9.62
N GLU A 65 8.38 7.44 8.32
CA GLU A 65 8.33 8.63 7.48
C GLU A 65 7.03 9.43 7.74
N PRO A 66 7.07 10.78 7.82
CA PRO A 66 5.89 11.62 7.97
C PRO A 66 4.77 11.32 6.95
N ALA A 67 5.14 10.97 5.71
CA ALA A 67 4.20 10.62 4.64
C ALA A 67 3.37 9.35 4.94
N SER A 68 3.83 8.51 5.88
CA SER A 68 3.13 7.32 6.34
C SER A 68 2.02 7.62 7.35
N ILE A 69 1.87 8.87 7.81
CA ILE A 69 0.92 9.27 8.86
C ILE A 69 -0.16 10.16 8.27
N THR A 70 -1.41 9.78 8.47
CA THR A 70 -2.59 10.60 8.16
C THR A 70 -3.25 11.04 9.46
N LEU A 71 -3.41 12.35 9.64
CA LEU A 71 -4.08 12.93 10.79
C LEU A 71 -5.48 13.42 10.40
N ASN A 72 -6.50 12.97 11.12
CA ASN A 72 -7.87 13.43 10.95
C ASN A 72 -8.38 14.06 12.24
N VAL A 73 -8.68 15.35 12.20
CA VAL A 73 -9.07 16.14 13.38
C VAL A 73 -10.54 16.53 13.27
N THR A 74 -11.35 16.14 14.25
CA THR A 74 -12.81 16.38 14.22
C THR A 74 -13.19 17.50 15.21
N PRO A 75 -13.86 18.57 14.77
CA PRO A 75 -14.15 19.73 15.62
C PRO A 75 -15.35 19.58 16.58
N ALA A 76 -16.16 18.53 16.45
CA ALA A 76 -17.25 18.25 17.37
C ALA A 76 -16.80 17.29 18.49
N GLY A 77 -16.28 17.83 19.59
CA GLY A 77 -15.97 17.06 20.80
C GLY A 77 -14.56 16.48 20.90
N GLU A 78 -13.54 17.23 20.47
CA GLU A 78 -12.17 17.11 20.99
C GLU A 78 -11.46 15.79 20.68
N ARG A 79 -11.77 15.14 19.55
CA ARG A 79 -11.14 13.87 19.13
C ARG A 79 -10.18 14.08 17.96
N VAL A 80 -8.92 13.70 18.17
CA VAL A 80 -7.87 13.59 17.16
C VAL A 80 -7.66 12.11 16.85
N VAL A 81 -7.77 11.74 15.58
CA VAL A 81 -7.52 10.38 15.10
C VAL A 81 -6.30 10.41 14.20
N ALA A 82 -5.21 9.77 14.63
CA ALA A 82 -4.01 9.57 13.83
C ALA A 82 -4.01 8.13 13.28
N ILE A 83 -3.90 8.01 11.97
CA ILE A 83 -3.82 6.73 11.25
C ILE A 83 -2.41 6.62 10.70
N ILE A 84 -1.65 5.63 11.18
CA ILE A 84 -0.28 5.36 10.76
C ILE A 84 -0.31 4.14 9.85
N GLN A 85 0.15 4.29 8.61
CA GLN A 85 0.19 3.23 7.61
C GLN A 85 1.63 2.77 7.39
N VAL A 86 1.94 1.56 7.81
CA VAL A 86 3.28 0.95 7.67
C VAL A 86 3.23 -0.08 6.55
N VAL A 87 4.02 0.14 5.50
CA VAL A 87 4.05 -0.70 4.29
C VAL A 87 4.93 -1.95 4.47
N GLU A 88 5.70 -2.04 5.56
CA GLU A 88 6.61 -3.16 5.82
C GLU A 88 6.36 -3.87 7.16
N TYR A 89 6.24 -5.19 7.12
CA TYR A 89 5.85 -6.03 8.27
C TYR A 89 6.84 -5.98 9.45
N GLN A 90 8.15 -5.91 9.19
CA GLN A 90 9.16 -5.84 10.27
C GLN A 90 9.10 -4.50 11.00
N ASN A 91 8.96 -3.40 10.25
CA ASN A 91 8.71 -2.09 10.83
C ASN A 91 7.37 -2.06 11.58
N ALA A 92 6.36 -2.80 11.13
CA ALA A 92 5.04 -2.76 11.77
C ALA A 92 5.02 -3.27 13.21
N THR A 93 5.83 -4.28 13.58
CA THR A 93 5.89 -4.79 14.96
C THR A 93 6.55 -3.77 15.89
N ASP A 94 7.68 -3.20 15.46
CA ASP A 94 8.41 -2.18 16.22
C ASP A 94 7.60 -0.89 16.33
N VAL A 95 6.96 -0.45 15.23
CA VAL A 95 6.05 0.70 15.23
C VAL A 95 4.85 0.46 16.14
N THR A 96 4.27 -0.74 16.13
CA THR A 96 3.17 -1.07 17.05
C THR A 96 3.63 -0.97 18.50
N ALA A 97 4.77 -1.55 18.84
CA ALA A 97 5.34 -1.47 20.19
C ALA A 97 5.65 -0.03 20.60
N CYS A 98 6.25 0.76 19.71
CA CYS A 98 6.50 2.19 19.92
C CYS A 98 5.21 2.97 20.12
N VAL A 99 4.18 2.76 19.29
CA VAL A 99 2.87 3.42 19.43
C VAL A 99 2.17 3.00 20.72
N GLN A 100 2.29 1.74 21.14
CA GLN A 100 1.75 1.27 22.42
C GLN A 100 2.46 1.91 23.62
N LEU A 101 3.79 1.99 23.55
CA LEU A 101 4.61 2.62 24.59
C LEU A 101 4.35 4.13 24.66
N LEU A 102 4.25 4.78 23.50
CA LEU A 102 3.83 6.17 23.39
C LEU A 102 2.44 6.36 23.93
N SER A 103 1.44 5.54 23.57
CA SER A 103 0.07 5.67 24.09
C SER A 103 0.00 5.56 25.62
N SER A 104 0.94 4.82 26.22
CA SER A 104 1.06 4.67 27.68
C SER A 104 1.77 5.85 28.35
N ASN A 105 2.56 6.64 27.63
CA ASN A 105 3.33 7.80 28.13
C ASN A 105 3.08 9.09 27.32
N ILE A 106 1.95 9.14 26.63
CA ILE A 106 1.64 10.14 25.60
C ILE A 106 1.54 11.55 26.18
N THR A 107 1.18 11.66 27.45
CA THR A 107 1.09 12.91 28.19
C THR A 107 2.46 13.57 28.30
N ALA A 108 3.55 12.83 28.56
CA ALA A 108 4.89 13.42 28.62
C ALA A 108 5.41 13.79 27.22
N PHE A 109 5.12 12.95 26.22
CA PHE A 109 5.55 13.15 24.85
C PHE A 109 4.90 14.38 24.19
N LEU A 110 3.57 14.51 24.28
CA LEU A 110 2.82 15.58 23.61
C LEU A 110 2.81 16.90 24.39
N SER A 111 2.95 16.85 25.72
CA SER A 111 3.12 18.09 26.52
C SER A 111 4.42 18.81 26.19
N LEU A 112 5.47 18.07 25.79
CA LEU A 112 6.76 18.63 25.36
C LEU A 112 6.76 19.03 23.88
N ALA A 113 6.11 18.24 23.02
CA ALA A 113 6.17 18.42 21.57
C ALA A 113 5.23 19.50 21.02
N LEU A 114 4.10 19.78 21.69
CA LEU A 114 2.99 20.51 21.05
C LEU A 114 2.29 21.55 21.93
N ASN A 115 2.73 21.74 23.19
CA ASN A 115 2.05 22.61 24.16
C ASN A 115 0.55 22.28 24.36
N VAL A 116 0.07 21.13 23.90
CA VAL A 116 -1.31 20.66 24.10
C VAL A 116 -1.34 19.66 25.24
N THR A 117 -2.30 19.85 26.14
CA THR A 117 -2.63 18.87 27.18
C THR A 117 -3.47 17.77 26.52
N VAL A 118 -3.13 16.50 26.70
CA VAL A 118 -4.00 15.41 26.24
C VAL A 118 -4.85 14.94 27.41
N GLU A 119 -6.17 14.92 27.24
CA GLU A 119 -7.09 14.50 28.28
C GLU A 119 -7.19 12.99 28.35
N ARG A 120 -7.26 12.34 27.17
CA ARG A 120 -7.43 10.89 27.11
C ARG A 120 -6.78 10.31 25.86
N VAL A 121 -6.20 9.13 26.00
CA VAL A 121 -5.73 8.32 24.87
C VAL A 121 -6.37 6.96 24.93
N ALA A 122 -6.88 6.51 23.79
CA ALA A 122 -7.37 5.16 23.63
C ALA A 122 -6.20 4.22 23.30
N SER A 123 -6.33 2.96 23.70
CA SER A 123 -5.43 1.91 23.25
C SER A 123 -5.35 1.88 21.72
N PRO A 124 -4.14 1.88 21.12
CA PRO A 124 -4.00 1.82 19.68
C PRO A 124 -4.57 0.51 19.14
N THR A 125 -5.17 0.57 17.96
CA THR A 125 -5.72 -0.60 17.26
C THR A 125 -4.86 -0.92 16.05
N VAL A 126 -4.52 -2.20 15.87
CA VAL A 126 -3.70 -2.68 14.75
C VAL A 126 -4.57 -3.46 13.79
N SER A 127 -4.48 -3.14 12.50
CA SER A 127 -5.17 -3.83 11.42
C SER A 127 -4.17 -4.20 10.34
N VAL A 128 -4.30 -5.40 9.75
CA VAL A 128 -3.46 -5.83 8.63
C VAL A 128 -4.35 -6.02 7.41
N ARG A 129 -3.97 -5.40 6.28
CA ARG A 129 -4.68 -5.53 5.01
C ARG A 129 -3.77 -6.02 3.89
N ALA A 130 -4.34 -6.82 2.99
CA ALA A 130 -3.70 -7.18 1.74
C ALA A 130 -3.99 -6.09 0.68
N VAL A 131 -2.94 -5.63 0.01
CA VAL A 131 -3.00 -4.66 -1.08
C VAL A 131 -2.58 -5.36 -2.37
N PHE A 132 -3.46 -5.36 -3.37
CA PHE A 132 -3.19 -6.02 -4.64
C PHE A 132 -2.59 -5.02 -5.63
N ALA A 133 -1.47 -5.41 -6.23
CA ALA A 133 -0.90 -4.64 -7.33
C ALA A 133 -1.75 -4.78 -8.61
N PRO A 134 -1.78 -3.76 -9.48
CA PRO A 134 -2.45 -3.84 -10.78
C PRO A 134 -1.89 -4.98 -11.64
N SER A 135 -2.73 -5.58 -12.50
CA SER A 135 -2.29 -6.60 -13.45
C SER A 135 -1.23 -6.04 -14.42
N PRO A 136 -0.20 -6.82 -14.77
CA PRO A 136 0.78 -6.40 -15.76
C PRO A 136 0.13 -6.21 -17.15
N PRO A 137 0.67 -5.32 -17.99
CA PRO A 137 0.20 -5.16 -19.36
C PRO A 137 0.38 -6.46 -20.17
N PRO A 138 -0.48 -6.71 -21.18
CA PRO A 138 -0.37 -7.90 -22.02
C PRO A 138 0.95 -7.92 -22.81
N PRO A 139 1.54 -9.10 -23.06
CA PRO A 139 2.75 -9.21 -23.87
C PRO A 139 2.53 -8.70 -25.30
N SER A 140 3.54 -8.03 -25.86
CA SER A 140 3.52 -7.56 -27.24
C SER A 140 3.38 -8.72 -28.23
N PRO A 141 2.65 -8.55 -29.35
CA PRO A 141 2.59 -9.57 -30.39
C PRO A 141 3.99 -9.83 -30.99
N PRO A 142 4.28 -11.07 -31.41
CA PRO A 142 5.53 -11.38 -32.08
C PRO A 142 5.69 -10.57 -33.38
N PRO A 143 6.93 -10.23 -33.79
CA PRO A 143 7.16 -9.51 -35.04
C PRO A 143 6.69 -10.33 -36.26
N PRO A 144 6.21 -9.66 -37.33
CA PRO A 144 5.82 -10.34 -38.56
C PRO A 144 7.01 -11.09 -39.17
N SER A 145 6.77 -12.32 -39.65
CA SER A 145 7.79 -13.13 -40.31
C SER A 145 8.23 -12.52 -41.66
N PRO A 146 9.52 -12.63 -42.04
CA PRO A 146 10.06 -12.11 -43.30
C PRO A 146 9.57 -12.87 -44.54
#